data_AF-A0A7C5SRP7-F1
#
_entry.id   AF-A0A7C5SRP7-F1
#
_cell.length_a   1.000
_cell.length_b   1.000
_cell.length_c   1.000
_cell.angle_alpha   90.00
_cell.angle_beta   90.00
_cell.angle_gamma   90.00
#
_symmetry.space_group_name_H-M   'P 1'
#
loop_
_entity.id
_entity.type
_entity.pdbx_description
1 polymer ?
#
loop_
_entity_poly.entity_id
_entity_poly.type
_entity_poly.pdbx_seq_one_letter_code
_entity_poly.pdbx_strand_id
1 'polypeptide(L)'
;MEPLRWILLVAGIAFVFFLYLFGRKHYQRKRDMDDIELDDDDLPEFNARNWDDFDEGVGPVRVITGAGADPDNDHPGADKTQNDNVSMSDIIVMYILPKLDNIFPGSQINSSVQAMGLKFGEMNIYHFKNGERTVFSLANMHEPGHFDPNTIHDMKSTGLTVFMQINT
;
A
#
# COMPACT_ATOMS: atom_id res chain seq x y z
N MET A 1 -4.58 -44.25 -28.39
CA MET A 1 -4.28 -43.02 -27.62
C MET A 1 -5.25 -41.86 -27.93
N GLU A 2 -6.31 -42.09 -28.73
CA GLU A 2 -7.37 -41.11 -29.04
C GLU A 2 -8.36 -40.79 -27.88
N PRO A 3 -8.82 -41.75 -27.05
CA PRO A 3 -9.97 -41.51 -26.16
C PRO A 3 -9.66 -40.59 -24.98
N LEU A 4 -8.40 -40.56 -24.51
CA LEU A 4 -7.97 -39.71 -23.38
C LEU A 4 -7.94 -38.22 -23.76
N ARG A 5 -7.71 -37.89 -25.03
CA ARG A 5 -7.66 -36.50 -25.50
C ARG A 5 -9.06 -35.88 -25.57
N TRP A 6 -10.03 -36.65 -26.04
CA TRP A 6 -11.41 -36.20 -26.12
C TRP A 6 -12.06 -36.09 -24.72
N ILE A 7 -11.69 -36.98 -23.79
CA ILE A 7 -12.21 -36.92 -22.42
C ILE A 7 -11.73 -35.67 -21.67
N LEU A 8 -10.45 -35.28 -21.86
CA LEU A 8 -9.92 -34.04 -21.27
C LEU A 8 -10.57 -32.79 -21.90
N LEU A 9 -10.81 -32.80 -23.21
CA LEU A 9 -11.47 -31.70 -23.90
C LEU A 9 -12.92 -31.52 -23.41
N VAL A 10 -13.68 -32.61 -23.32
CA VAL A 10 -15.07 -32.56 -22.82
C VAL A 10 -15.11 -32.19 -21.33
N ALA A 11 -14.19 -32.70 -20.52
CA ALA A 11 -14.07 -32.35 -19.11
C ALA A 11 -13.76 -30.85 -18.91
N GLY A 12 -12.87 -30.28 -19.73
CA GLY A 12 -12.55 -28.85 -19.70
C GLY A 12 -13.75 -27.97 -20.05
N ILE A 13 -14.49 -28.30 -21.11
CA ILE A 13 -15.70 -27.57 -21.50
C ILE A 13 -16.77 -27.66 -20.41
N ALA A 14 -16.96 -28.84 -19.81
CA ALA A 14 -17.89 -29.04 -18.71
C ALA A 14 -17.52 -28.20 -17.47
N PHE A 15 -16.24 -28.10 -17.15
CA PHE A 15 -15.76 -27.30 -16.02
C PHE A 15 -16.00 -25.80 -16.21
N VAL A 16 -15.73 -25.28 -17.40
CA VAL A 16 -16.01 -23.86 -17.75
C VAL A 16 -17.51 -23.59 -17.70
N PHE A 17 -18.33 -24.49 -18.22
CA PHE A 17 -19.79 -24.35 -18.19
C PHE A 17 -20.34 -24.41 -16.76
N PHE A 18 -19.78 -25.26 -15.91
CA PHE A 18 -20.09 -25.34 -14.48
C PHE A 18 -19.75 -24.02 -13.77
N LEU A 19 -18.53 -23.50 -13.96
CA LEU A 19 -18.13 -22.20 -13.40
C LEU A 19 -19.00 -21.05 -13.90
N TYR A 20 -19.38 -21.08 -15.18
CA TYR A 20 -20.25 -20.05 -15.76
C TYR A 20 -21.66 -20.07 -15.15
N LEU A 21 -22.24 -21.26 -14.96
CA LEU A 21 -23.57 -21.41 -14.33
C LEU A 21 -23.55 -21.13 -12.81
N PHE A 22 -22.55 -21.63 -12.09
CA PHE A 22 -22.43 -21.41 -10.64
C PHE A 22 -22.03 -19.98 -10.28
N GLY A 23 -21.13 -19.37 -11.06
CA GLY A 23 -20.73 -17.96 -10.89
C GLY A 23 -21.88 -16.98 -11.11
N ARG A 24 -22.88 -17.36 -11.90
CA ARG A 24 -24.07 -16.53 -12.13
C ARG A 24 -25.12 -16.62 -11.00
N LYS A 25 -25.10 -17.66 -10.16
CA LYS A 25 -26.19 -17.95 -9.20
C LYS A 25 -25.92 -17.55 -7.75
N HIS A 26 -24.67 -17.25 -7.36
CA HIS A 26 -24.34 -17.09 -5.94
C HIS A 26 -24.28 -15.64 -5.40
N TYR A 27 -24.64 -14.63 -6.19
CA TYR A 27 -24.66 -13.21 -5.76
C TYR A 27 -26.04 -12.69 -5.32
N GLN A 28 -26.98 -13.59 -5.00
CA GLN A 28 -28.28 -13.25 -4.43
C GLN A 28 -28.56 -14.09 -3.18
N ARG A 29 -27.83 -13.80 -2.11
CA ARG A 29 -28.40 -13.86 -0.76
C ARG A 29 -28.34 -12.46 -0.18
N LYS A 30 -29.38 -11.69 -0.51
CA LYS A 30 -29.81 -10.56 0.32
C LYS A 30 -30.04 -11.12 1.72
N ARG A 31 -29.21 -10.73 2.68
CA ARG A 31 -29.64 -10.64 4.07
C ARG A 31 -30.25 -9.26 4.20
N ASP A 32 -31.57 -9.22 4.17
CA ASP A 32 -32.30 -8.24 4.95
C ASP A 32 -31.89 -8.49 6.41
N MET A 33 -31.11 -7.59 6.98
CA MET A 33 -30.90 -7.44 8.41
C MET A 33 -30.88 -5.94 8.69
N ASP A 34 -32.09 -5.47 8.94
CA ASP A 34 -32.53 -4.35 9.76
C ASP A 34 -31.44 -3.55 10.50
N ASP A 35 -31.51 -2.23 10.31
CA ASP A 35 -31.32 -1.17 11.31
C ASP A 35 -30.27 -1.42 12.40
N ILE A 36 -29.03 -1.04 12.12
CA ILE A 36 -28.10 -0.61 13.17
C ILE A 36 -28.41 0.86 13.41
N GLU A 37 -29.32 1.14 14.34
CA GLU A 37 -29.36 2.42 15.05
C GLU A 37 -27.99 2.57 15.73
N LEU A 38 -27.19 3.51 15.24
CA LEU A 38 -25.93 3.88 15.86
C LEU A 38 -26.27 4.82 17.02
N ASP A 39 -26.26 4.31 18.24
CA ASP A 39 -26.28 5.16 19.44
C ASP A 39 -24.97 5.97 19.46
N ASP A 40 -25.09 7.30 19.32
CA ASP A 40 -23.96 8.25 19.29
C ASP A 40 -23.18 8.34 20.63
N ASP A 41 -23.62 7.63 21.67
CA ASP A 41 -23.08 7.72 23.04
C ASP A 41 -21.87 6.81 23.33
N ASP A 42 -21.51 5.88 22.43
CA ASP A 42 -20.43 4.89 22.66
C ASP A 42 -19.12 5.17 21.88
N LEU A 43 -18.96 6.38 21.31
CA LEU A 43 -17.69 6.78 20.70
C LEU A 43 -16.68 7.23 21.78
N PRO A 44 -15.46 6.65 21.83
CA PRO A 44 -14.43 7.16 22.71
C PRO A 44 -14.05 8.59 22.29
N GLU A 45 -14.29 9.57 23.16
CA GLU A 45 -13.83 10.95 22.96
C GLU A 45 -12.30 10.99 22.95
N PHE A 46 -11.71 10.92 21.76
CA PHE A 46 -10.31 11.28 21.54
C PHE A 46 -10.17 12.81 21.71
N ASN A 47 -9.98 13.24 22.96
CA ASN A 47 -9.81 14.63 23.30
C ASN A 47 -8.33 15.04 23.11
N ALA A 48 -8.05 15.90 22.14
CA ALA A 48 -6.70 16.36 21.77
C ALA A 48 -6.03 17.29 22.81
N ARG A 49 -6.51 17.31 24.06
CA ARG A 49 -6.02 18.18 25.14
C ARG A 49 -5.10 17.50 26.16
N ASN A 50 -4.87 16.19 26.05
CA ASN A 50 -4.03 15.47 27.00
C ASN A 50 -2.76 14.94 26.32
N TRP A 51 -1.83 15.85 26.01
CA TRP A 51 -0.49 15.53 25.47
C TRP A 51 0.60 15.50 26.55
N ASP A 52 0.26 15.69 27.82
CA ASP A 52 1.21 15.76 28.95
C ASP A 52 1.54 14.39 29.58
N ASP A 53 0.93 13.28 29.13
CA ASP A 53 1.06 11.95 29.77
C ASP A 53 1.95 10.96 28.98
N PHE A 54 2.62 11.43 27.92
CA PHE A 54 3.63 10.65 27.18
C PHE A 54 5.05 11.11 27.54
N ASP A 55 5.39 11.08 28.83
CA ASP A 55 6.75 11.28 29.32
C ASP A 55 7.26 10.02 30.06
N GLU A 56 7.10 8.85 29.42
CA GLU A 56 7.76 7.63 29.88
C GLU A 56 9.00 7.37 29.02
N GLY A 57 10.12 7.85 29.54
CA GLY A 57 11.38 8.06 28.86
C GLY A 57 12.05 6.80 28.29
N VAL A 58 12.78 7.01 27.20
CA VAL A 58 13.74 6.05 26.67
C VAL A 58 14.88 5.89 27.66
N GLY A 59 15.11 4.66 28.14
CA GLY A 59 16.21 4.34 29.06
C GLY A 59 17.59 4.70 28.48
N PRO A 60 18.63 4.84 29.33
CA PRO A 60 19.94 5.28 28.87
C PRO A 60 20.55 4.31 27.85
N VAL A 61 21.01 4.87 26.73
CA VAL A 61 21.71 4.15 25.66
C VAL A 61 23.03 3.59 26.20
N ARG A 62 23.18 2.26 26.21
CA ARG A 62 24.47 1.60 26.47
C ARG A 62 25.31 1.58 25.19
N VAL A 63 26.35 2.39 25.13
CA VAL A 63 27.38 2.31 24.10
C VAL A 63 28.41 1.26 24.51
N ILE A 64 28.50 0.15 23.77
CA ILE A 64 29.62 -0.79 23.89
C ILE A 64 30.69 -0.28 22.93
N THR A 65 31.59 0.57 23.40
CA THR A 65 32.86 0.82 22.71
C THR A 65 33.72 -0.42 22.92
N GLY A 66 33.83 -1.24 21.86
CA GLY A 66 34.77 -2.35 21.79
C GLY A 66 36.20 -1.84 21.95
N ALA A 67 36.75 -2.01 23.14
CA ALA A 67 38.18 -1.88 23.40
C ALA A 67 38.89 -3.10 22.79
N GLY A 68 39.50 -2.88 21.62
CA GLY A 68 40.50 -3.75 21.02
C GLY A 68 41.60 -2.87 20.47
N ALA A 69 42.59 -2.58 21.30
CA ALA A 69 43.76 -1.80 20.95
C ALA A 69 44.74 -2.65 20.13
N ASP A 70 45.08 -2.20 18.92
CA ASP A 70 46.25 -2.64 18.17
C ASP A 70 46.88 -1.40 17.51
N PRO A 71 48.05 -0.91 17.98
CA PRO A 71 48.67 0.29 17.45
C PRO A 71 49.80 -0.12 16.51
N ASP A 72 49.53 -0.24 15.21
CA ASP A 72 50.52 -0.04 14.15
C ASP A 72 49.83 -0.14 12.79
N ASN A 73 49.56 1.01 12.17
CA ASN A 73 49.50 1.17 10.71
C ASN A 73 49.51 2.66 10.36
N ASP A 74 50.72 3.18 10.17
CA ASP A 74 50.99 4.45 9.52
C ASP A 74 50.61 4.40 8.03
N HIS A 75 49.56 5.11 7.64
CA HIS A 75 49.36 5.57 6.27
C HIS A 75 48.87 7.03 6.27
N PRO A 76 49.66 8.01 5.75
CA PRO A 76 49.19 9.35 5.51
C PRO A 76 48.47 9.40 4.16
N GLY A 77 47.23 8.91 4.13
CA GLY A 77 46.28 9.16 3.06
C GLY A 77 45.13 9.96 3.66
N ALA A 78 45.19 11.28 3.56
CA ALA A 78 44.06 12.15 3.90
C ALA A 78 42.94 11.92 2.88
N ASP A 79 42.25 10.81 3.08
CA ASP A 79 40.96 10.52 2.47
C ASP A 79 40.01 11.63 2.90
N LYS A 80 39.35 12.21 1.90
CA LYS A 80 38.38 13.28 2.12
C LYS A 80 37.32 12.68 3.01
N THR A 81 37.16 13.28 4.18
CA THR A 81 36.05 13.03 5.10
C THR A 81 34.76 13.17 4.30
N GLN A 82 34.25 12.05 3.81
CA GLN A 82 32.96 11.96 3.19
C GLN A 82 31.98 12.18 4.33
N ASN A 83 31.53 13.42 4.43
CA ASN A 83 30.50 13.84 5.36
C ASN A 83 29.20 13.21 4.82
N ASP A 84 29.03 11.91 5.06
CA ASP A 84 27.78 11.19 4.85
C ASP A 84 26.80 11.70 5.91
N ASN A 85 26.27 12.90 5.66
CA ASN A 85 25.06 13.37 6.28
C ASN A 85 23.95 12.45 5.79
N VAL A 86 23.79 11.29 6.43
CA VAL A 86 22.65 10.41 6.25
C VAL A 86 21.44 11.22 6.71
N SER A 87 20.77 11.88 5.78
CA SER A 87 19.47 12.49 6.06
C SER A 87 18.50 11.35 6.34
N MET A 88 18.27 11.07 7.63
CA MET A 88 17.19 10.18 8.01
C MET A 88 15.89 10.80 7.51
N SER A 89 15.19 10.07 6.67
CA SER A 89 13.90 10.51 6.14
C SER A 89 12.86 9.52 6.61
N ASP A 90 11.86 10.04 7.31
CA ASP A 90 10.75 9.25 7.78
C ASP A 90 9.79 9.01 6.61
N ILE A 91 9.14 7.85 6.59
CA ILE A 91 8.17 7.50 5.56
C ILE A 91 6.84 7.19 6.24
N ILE A 92 5.79 7.89 5.81
CA ILE A 92 4.41 7.55 6.16
C ILE A 92 3.85 6.66 5.06
N VAL A 93 3.25 5.53 5.44
CA VAL A 93 2.54 4.62 4.54
C VAL A 93 1.12 4.44 5.04
N MET A 94 0.14 4.59 4.14
CA MET A 94 -1.28 4.40 4.40
C MET A 94 -1.87 3.44 3.38
N TYR A 95 -2.62 2.46 3.87
CA TYR A 95 -3.34 1.51 3.02
C TYR A 95 -4.80 1.90 2.90
N ILE A 96 -5.30 1.93 1.67
CA ILE A 96 -6.71 2.16 1.37
C ILE A 96 -7.27 0.83 0.89
N LEU A 97 -8.13 0.22 1.70
CA LEU A 97 -8.75 -1.07 1.42
C LEU A 97 -10.25 -0.88 1.10
N PRO A 98 -10.81 -1.66 0.16
CA PRO A 98 -12.23 -1.66 -0.07
C PRO A 98 -12.97 -2.30 1.12
N LYS A 99 -14.28 -2.01 1.26
CA LYS A 99 -15.14 -2.73 2.20
C LYS A 99 -15.14 -4.23 1.89
N LEU A 100 -15.50 -5.06 2.88
CA LEU A 100 -15.42 -6.52 2.79
C LEU A 100 -16.03 -7.07 1.49
N ASP A 101 -15.30 -7.99 0.84
CA ASP A 101 -15.62 -8.63 -0.44
C ASP A 101 -15.81 -7.69 -1.64
N ASN A 102 -15.36 -6.43 -1.54
CA ASN A 102 -15.40 -5.46 -2.61
C ASN A 102 -14.01 -5.26 -3.25
N ILE A 103 -13.98 -4.68 -4.45
CA ILE A 103 -12.78 -4.42 -5.24
C ILE A 103 -12.88 -2.99 -5.76
N PHE A 104 -11.76 -2.27 -5.80
CA PHE A 104 -11.73 -0.97 -6.48
C PHE A 104 -11.71 -1.18 -8.00
N PRO A 105 -12.74 -0.73 -8.74
CA PRO A 105 -12.67 -0.68 -10.19
C PRO A 105 -11.65 0.38 -10.60
N GLY A 106 -10.76 0.04 -11.52
CA GLY A 106 -9.70 0.96 -11.95
C GLY A 106 -10.22 2.22 -12.63
N SER A 107 -11.42 2.17 -13.23
CA SER A 107 -12.14 3.37 -13.69
C SER A 107 -12.44 4.35 -12.56
N GLN A 108 -12.89 3.87 -11.39
CA GLN A 108 -13.13 4.72 -10.22
C GLN A 108 -11.82 5.27 -9.64
N ILE A 109 -10.79 4.43 -9.57
CA ILE A 109 -9.45 4.88 -9.15
C ILE A 109 -8.99 6.02 -10.06
N ASN A 110 -9.06 5.83 -11.38
CA ASN A 110 -8.66 6.83 -12.38
C ASN A 110 -9.46 8.13 -12.24
N SER A 111 -10.77 8.06 -12.06
CA SER A 111 -11.61 9.24 -11.83
C SER A 111 -11.24 9.96 -10.54
N SER A 112 -11.01 9.24 -9.44
CA SER A 112 -10.65 9.82 -8.15
C SER A 112 -9.29 10.51 -8.18
N VAL A 113 -8.26 9.88 -8.76
CA VAL A 113 -6.92 10.49 -8.84
C VAL A 113 -6.92 11.73 -9.72
N GLN A 114 -7.67 11.72 -10.83
CA GLN A 114 -7.83 12.91 -11.68
C GLN A 114 -8.57 14.04 -10.97
N ALA A 115 -9.66 13.73 -10.26
CA ALA A 115 -10.44 14.71 -9.50
C ALA A 115 -9.60 15.38 -8.39
N MET A 116 -8.68 14.62 -7.77
CA MET A 116 -7.73 15.14 -6.79
C MET A 116 -6.50 15.82 -7.41
N GLY A 117 -6.37 15.82 -8.74
CA GLY A 117 -5.26 16.47 -9.44
C GLY A 117 -3.93 15.71 -9.42
N LEU A 118 -3.93 14.42 -9.05
CA LEU A 118 -2.72 13.60 -9.12
C LEU A 118 -2.29 13.41 -10.58
N LYS A 119 -0.98 13.35 -10.79
CA LYS A 119 -0.38 13.15 -12.11
C LYS A 119 0.29 11.79 -12.18
N PHE A 120 -0.01 11.07 -13.25
CA PHE A 120 0.74 9.86 -13.58
C PHE A 120 2.18 10.23 -13.93
N GLY A 121 3.17 9.46 -13.44
CA GLY A 121 4.57 9.81 -13.61
C GLY A 121 5.54 8.67 -13.39
N GLU A 122 6.62 8.98 -12.68
CA GLU A 122 7.72 8.06 -12.43
C GLU A 122 7.24 6.76 -11.79
N MET A 123 7.93 5.66 -12.08
CA MET A 123 7.59 4.32 -11.59
C MET A 123 6.17 3.86 -11.99
N ASN A 124 5.51 4.51 -12.96
CA ASN A 124 4.15 4.22 -13.41
C ASN A 124 3.11 4.27 -12.28
N ILE A 125 3.26 5.23 -11.37
CA ILE A 125 2.31 5.50 -10.28
C ILE A 125 1.79 6.94 -10.35
N TYR A 126 0.82 7.25 -9.50
CA TYR A 126 0.24 8.59 -9.42
C TYR A 126 0.91 9.41 -8.31
N HIS A 127 1.19 10.68 -8.58
CA HIS A 127 1.83 11.59 -7.64
C HIS A 127 0.99 12.84 -7.45
N PHE A 128 0.81 13.25 -6.19
CA PHE A 128 0.36 14.59 -5.88
C PHE A 128 1.58 15.50 -5.76
N LYS A 129 1.62 16.55 -6.58
CA LYS A 129 2.75 17.48 -6.63
C LYS A 129 2.31 18.88 -6.18
N ASN A 130 3.20 19.56 -5.46
CA ASN A 130 3.11 20.99 -5.18
C ASN A 130 4.29 21.68 -5.88
N GLY A 131 4.02 22.27 -7.06
CA GLY A 131 5.08 22.67 -7.99
C GLY A 131 5.85 21.45 -8.51
N GLU A 132 7.17 21.49 -8.42
CA GLU A 132 8.04 20.38 -8.84
C GLU A 132 8.21 19.29 -7.78
N ARG A 133 7.80 19.55 -6.53
CA ARG A 133 7.99 18.62 -5.42
C ARG A 133 6.82 17.63 -5.33
N THR A 134 7.13 16.35 -5.34
CA THR A 134 6.18 15.29 -4.97
C THR A 134 5.91 15.34 -3.48
N VAL A 135 4.64 15.51 -3.10
CA VAL A 135 4.19 15.52 -1.70
C VAL A 135 3.89 14.10 -1.27
N PHE A 136 3.10 13.36 -2.04
CA PHE A 136 2.84 11.93 -1.81
C PHE A 136 2.61 11.20 -3.13
N SER A 137 2.70 9.87 -3.06
CA SER A 137 2.48 8.98 -4.19
C SER A 137 1.41 7.94 -3.84
N LEU A 138 0.68 7.50 -4.86
CA LEU A 138 -0.35 6.47 -4.79
C LEU A 138 0.02 5.34 -5.75
N ALA A 139 0.17 4.14 -5.21
CA ALA A 139 0.48 2.91 -5.93
C ALA A 139 -0.66 1.89 -5.79
N ASN A 140 -0.73 0.97 -6.74
CA ASN A 140 -1.57 -0.22 -6.60
C ASN A 140 -0.95 -1.14 -5.54
N MET A 141 -1.77 -1.90 -4.81
CA MET A 141 -1.26 -2.89 -3.86
C MET A 141 -0.89 -4.22 -4.53
N HIS A 142 -1.34 -4.48 -5.76
CA HIS A 142 -0.88 -5.63 -6.53
C HIS A 142 0.51 -5.39 -7.09
N GLU A 143 1.45 -6.31 -6.84
CA GLU A 143 2.82 -6.22 -7.36
C GLU A 143 2.85 -6.12 -8.91
N PRO A 144 3.66 -5.23 -9.51
CA PRO A 144 4.72 -4.41 -8.90
C PRO A 144 4.24 -3.07 -8.30
N GLY A 145 2.94 -2.81 -8.23
CA GLY A 145 2.35 -1.58 -7.69
C GLY A 145 2.04 -0.50 -8.73
N HIS A 146 2.22 -0.81 -10.01
CA HIS A 146 2.04 0.11 -11.12
C HIS A 146 0.56 0.26 -11.54
N PHE A 147 0.31 1.33 -12.28
CA PHE A 147 -0.86 1.52 -13.12
C PHE A 147 -0.45 1.62 -14.59
N ASP A 148 -1.34 1.23 -15.49
CA ASP A 148 -1.23 1.53 -16.92
C ASP A 148 -2.44 2.37 -17.33
N PRO A 149 -2.25 3.67 -17.66
CA PRO A 149 -3.34 4.57 -18.02
C PRO A 149 -4.21 4.09 -19.18
N ASN A 150 -3.66 3.25 -20.08
CA ASN A 150 -4.40 2.74 -21.23
C ASN A 150 -5.36 1.61 -20.85
N THR A 151 -4.97 0.80 -19.86
CA THR A 151 -5.73 -0.39 -19.43
C THR A 151 -6.38 -0.23 -18.06
N ILE A 152 -6.19 0.92 -17.39
CA ILE A 152 -6.67 1.17 -16.02
C ILE A 152 -8.19 0.99 -15.88
N HIS A 153 -8.97 1.22 -16.93
CA HIS A 153 -10.44 1.09 -16.86
C HIS A 153 -10.89 -0.36 -16.64
N ASP A 154 -10.12 -1.33 -17.12
CA ASP A 154 -10.41 -2.77 -16.99
C ASP A 154 -9.72 -3.39 -15.75
N MET A 155 -8.82 -2.63 -15.12
CA MET A 155 -8.08 -3.05 -13.94
C MET A 155 -9.01 -3.18 -12.72
N LYS A 156 -8.62 -4.09 -11.83
CA LYS A 156 -9.24 -4.30 -10.53
C LYS A 156 -8.16 -4.30 -9.48
N SER A 157 -8.40 -3.62 -8.36
CA SER A 157 -7.44 -3.55 -7.26
C SER A 157 -8.10 -3.92 -5.93
N THR A 158 -7.41 -4.76 -5.15
CA THR A 158 -7.81 -5.15 -3.79
C THR A 158 -7.40 -4.11 -2.74
N GLY A 159 -6.69 -3.07 -3.15
CA GLY A 159 -6.29 -1.97 -2.28
C GLY A 159 -5.23 -1.10 -2.92
N LEU A 160 -5.04 0.07 -2.33
CA LEU A 160 -4.07 1.06 -2.79
C LEU A 160 -3.12 1.39 -1.65
N THR A 161 -1.90 1.79 -2.01
CA THR A 161 -0.90 2.23 -1.04
C THR A 161 -0.58 3.69 -1.32
N VAL A 162 -0.80 4.55 -0.33
CA VAL A 162 -0.34 5.93 -0.32
C VAL A 162 0.94 6.00 0.50
N PHE A 163 1.97 6.65 -0.01
CA PHE A 163 3.19 6.86 0.74
C PHE A 163 3.76 8.26 0.53
N MET A 164 4.42 8.76 1.57
CA MET A 164 5.00 10.09 1.64
C MET A 164 6.34 10.01 2.36
N GLN A 165 7.34 10.72 1.84
CA GLN A 165 8.61 10.92 2.52
C GLN A 165 8.60 12.28 3.22
N ILE A 166 8.87 12.26 4.53
CA ILE A 166 9.02 13.45 5.35
C ILE A 166 10.51 13.69 5.54
N ASN A 167 10.96 14.83 5.04
CA ASN A 167 12.30 15.32 5.31
C ASN A 167 12.22 16.15 6.59
N THR A 168 12.76 15.60 7.66
CA THR A 168 12.97 16.30 8.94
C THR A 168 14.25 17.12 8.88
#